data_AF-A0A2S3R232-F1
#
_entry.id   AF-A0A2S3R232-F1
#
_cell.length_a   1.000
_cell.length_b   1.000
_cell.length_c   1.000
_cell.angle_alpha   90.00
_cell.angle_beta   90.00
_cell.angle_gamma   90.00
#
_symmetry.space_group_name_H-M   'P 1'
#
loop_
_entity.id
_entity.type
_entity.pdbx_description
1 polymer ?
#
loop_
_entity_poly.entity_id
_entity_poly.type
_entity_poly.pdbx_seq_one_letter_code
_entity_poly.pdbx_strand_id
1 'polypeptide(L)'
;MSIVAFPERFKNYTEALQANAVIKTNGSIDGIENLFDDMSTTGYYDSDDICDMFLKVLPEPFVVGALATVSMGTYFVSNKLISLLIDLVGDDRREFGSFTSIVQALAHDSFHIGPTNCGNLIRTDFGETLDQHFFKI
;
A
#
# COMPACT_ATOMS: atom_id res chain seq x y z
N MET A 1 -12.47 -4.06 -2.41
CA MET A 1 -11.71 -2.81 -2.17
C MET A 1 -11.47 -2.15 -3.51
N SER A 2 -11.50 -0.81 -3.58
CA SER A 2 -11.22 -0.08 -4.81
C SER A 2 -9.75 0.31 -4.87
N ILE A 3 -9.09 0.12 -6.02
CA ILE A 3 -7.80 0.75 -6.26
C ILE A 3 -8.04 2.26 -6.33
N VAL A 4 -7.20 2.99 -5.62
CA VAL A 4 -7.23 4.44 -5.60
C VAL A 4 -5.87 4.98 -6.03
N ALA A 5 -5.89 6.06 -6.78
CA ALA A 5 -4.69 6.75 -7.23
C ALA A 5 -4.84 8.25 -7.04
N PHE A 6 -3.75 8.95 -6.75
CA PHE A 6 -3.73 10.40 -6.72
C PHE A 6 -2.39 10.95 -7.24
N PRO A 7 -2.35 12.19 -7.77
CA PRO A 7 -1.11 12.77 -8.28
C PRO A 7 -0.02 12.93 -7.22
N GLU A 8 1.25 12.61 -7.55
CA GLU A 8 2.37 12.70 -6.60
C GLU A 8 2.66 14.12 -6.09
N ARG A 9 2.14 15.16 -6.76
CA ARG A 9 2.26 16.55 -6.29
C ARG A 9 1.54 16.84 -4.97
N PHE A 10 0.58 15.99 -4.58
CA PHE A 10 -0.10 16.11 -3.29
C PHE A 10 0.68 15.36 -2.22
N LYS A 11 0.75 15.94 -1.01
CA LYS A 11 1.53 15.36 0.09
C LYS A 11 0.98 14.00 0.53
N ASN A 12 -0.34 13.85 0.51
CA ASN A 12 -1.02 12.63 0.94
C ASN A 12 -2.42 12.49 0.30
N TYR A 13 -3.02 11.33 0.54
CA TYR A 13 -4.35 10.98 0.04
C TYR A 13 -5.43 11.99 0.44
N THR A 14 -5.40 12.51 1.68
CA THR A 14 -6.42 13.44 2.18
C THR A 14 -6.36 14.79 1.48
N GLU A 15 -5.17 15.32 1.22
CA GLU A 15 -5.00 16.55 0.45
C GLU A 15 -5.56 16.39 -0.98
N ALA A 16 -5.20 15.28 -1.65
CA ALA A 16 -5.74 14.97 -2.97
C ALA A 16 -7.26 14.78 -2.97
N LEU A 17 -7.82 14.19 -1.91
CA LEU A 17 -9.25 13.99 -1.74
C LEU A 17 -9.98 15.33 -1.62
N GLN A 18 -9.45 16.25 -0.79
CA GLN A 18 -9.99 17.61 -0.64
C GLN A 18 -9.95 18.40 -1.95
N ALA A 19 -8.93 18.14 -2.79
CA ALA A 19 -8.78 18.73 -4.11
C ALA A 19 -9.61 18.03 -5.22
N ASN A 20 -10.40 17.00 -4.91
CA ASN A 20 -11.11 16.16 -5.88
C ASN A 20 -10.18 15.56 -6.96
N ALA A 21 -8.94 15.24 -6.60
CA ALA A 21 -7.92 14.71 -7.50
C ALA A 21 -7.71 13.19 -7.37
N VAL A 22 -8.47 12.52 -6.50
CA VAL A 22 -8.41 11.06 -6.34
C VAL A 22 -9.16 10.37 -7.46
N ILE A 23 -8.47 9.49 -8.16
CA ILE A 23 -9.03 8.59 -9.17
C ILE A 23 -9.33 7.26 -8.48
N LYS A 24 -10.53 6.73 -8.70
CA LYS A 24 -10.93 5.40 -8.21
C LYS A 24 -11.26 4.52 -9.40
N THR A 25 -10.88 3.26 -9.35
CA THR A 25 -11.31 2.29 -10.37
C THR A 25 -12.76 1.89 -10.11
N ASN A 26 -13.58 1.83 -11.17
CA ASN A 26 -15.01 1.50 -11.07
C ASN A 26 -15.29 -0.01 -10.95
N GLY A 27 -14.26 -0.85 -10.98
CA GLY A 27 -14.34 -2.30 -10.74
C GLY A 27 -13.51 -2.69 -9.52
N SER A 28 -13.92 -3.77 -8.83
CA SER A 28 -12.99 -4.50 -7.99
C SER A 28 -11.90 -5.03 -8.91
N ILE A 29 -10.72 -4.45 -8.83
CA ILE A 29 -9.55 -5.18 -9.30
C ILE A 29 -9.26 -6.09 -8.13
N ASP A 30 -9.82 -7.30 -8.20
CA ASP A 30 -9.63 -8.37 -7.21
C ASP A 30 -8.13 -8.62 -6.96
N GLY A 31 -7.25 -8.15 -7.86
CA GLY A 31 -5.80 -8.16 -7.74
C GLY A 31 -5.24 -7.56 -6.46
N ILE A 32 -5.60 -6.32 -6.04
CA ILE A 32 -4.99 -5.76 -4.82
C ILE A 32 -5.60 -6.35 -3.54
N GLU A 33 -6.86 -6.75 -3.60
CA GLU A 33 -7.59 -7.25 -2.42
C GLU A 33 -7.10 -8.63 -1.98
N ASN A 34 -6.69 -9.46 -2.94
CA ASN A 34 -6.02 -10.73 -2.69
C ASN A 34 -4.50 -10.63 -2.87
N LEU A 35 -3.89 -9.45 -3.04
CA LEU A 35 -2.48 -9.35 -3.42
C LEU A 35 -1.55 -10.12 -2.47
N PHE A 36 -1.79 -10.05 -1.16
CA PHE A 36 -0.98 -10.81 -0.19
C PHE A 36 -1.29 -12.32 -0.16
N ASP A 37 -2.52 -12.74 -0.50
CA ASP A 37 -2.97 -14.13 -0.46
C ASP A 37 -2.75 -14.87 -1.80
N ASP A 38 -3.09 -14.24 -2.94
CA ASP A 38 -2.98 -14.73 -4.32
C ASP A 38 -1.54 -14.64 -4.89
N MET A 39 -0.73 -13.65 -4.50
CA MET A 39 0.67 -13.56 -4.99
C MET A 39 1.61 -14.62 -4.43
N SER A 40 1.13 -15.45 -3.50
CA SER A 40 1.85 -16.60 -2.98
C SER A 40 2.12 -17.70 -4.02
N THR A 41 1.47 -17.65 -5.19
CA THR A 41 1.58 -18.71 -6.21
C THR A 41 2.10 -18.29 -7.59
N THR A 42 1.78 -17.10 -8.15
CA THR A 42 2.29 -16.72 -9.50
C THR A 42 2.39 -15.21 -9.87
N GLY A 43 2.00 -14.25 -9.02
CA GLY A 43 1.53 -12.93 -9.50
C GLY A 43 2.35 -11.65 -9.27
N TYR A 44 3.51 -11.69 -8.58
CA TYR A 44 4.28 -10.49 -8.17
C TYR A 44 4.61 -9.53 -9.32
N TYR A 45 5.01 -10.07 -10.48
CA TYR A 45 5.46 -9.26 -11.62
C TYR A 45 4.29 -8.59 -12.37
N ASP A 46 3.11 -9.21 -12.39
CA ASP A 46 2.02 -8.74 -13.23
C ASP A 46 1.34 -7.49 -12.65
N SER A 47 1.22 -7.33 -11.32
CA SER A 47 0.56 -6.15 -10.75
C SER A 47 1.41 -4.89 -10.82
N ASP A 48 2.71 -5.02 -10.60
CA ASP A 48 3.65 -3.90 -10.73
C ASP A 48 3.79 -3.48 -12.18
N ASP A 49 3.89 -4.44 -13.12
CA ASP A 49 3.91 -4.13 -14.55
C ASP A 49 2.59 -3.49 -15.03
N ILE A 50 1.43 -3.94 -14.54
CA ILE A 50 0.12 -3.34 -14.85
C ILE A 50 0.02 -1.93 -14.25
N CYS A 51 0.44 -1.74 -13.00
CA CYS A 51 0.48 -0.41 -12.38
C CYS A 51 1.43 0.52 -13.15
N ASP A 52 2.63 0.07 -13.47
CA ASP A 52 3.62 0.85 -14.21
C ASP A 52 3.17 1.16 -15.64
N MET A 53 2.54 0.22 -16.34
CA MET A 53 1.93 0.47 -17.64
C MET A 53 0.79 1.50 -17.55
N PHE A 54 -0.06 1.39 -16.53
CA PHE A 54 -1.15 2.32 -16.28
C PHE A 54 -0.65 3.72 -15.89
N LEU A 55 0.44 3.79 -15.13
CA LEU A 55 1.07 5.03 -14.70
C LEU A 55 1.78 5.76 -15.85
N LYS A 56 2.40 5.02 -16.79
CA LYS A 56 3.11 5.59 -17.95
C LYS A 56 2.22 6.36 -18.92
N VAL A 57 0.92 6.07 -18.94
CA VAL A 57 -0.06 6.74 -19.82
C VAL A 57 -0.74 7.95 -19.17
N LEU A 58 -0.48 8.20 -17.88
CA LEU A 58 -1.05 9.35 -17.17
C LEU A 58 -0.24 10.62 -17.41
N PRO A 59 -0.88 11.80 -17.41
CA PRO A 59 -0.26 13.08 -17.78
C PRO A 59 0.77 13.59 -16.76
N GLU A 60 0.85 12.95 -15.59
CA GLU A 60 1.76 13.26 -14.49
C GLU A 60 1.97 12.00 -13.63
N PRO A 61 2.96 11.97 -12.72
CA PRO A 61 3.16 10.84 -11.81
C PRO A 61 2.01 10.70 -10.80
N PHE A 62 1.59 9.46 -10.52
CA PHE A 62 0.56 9.14 -9.54
C PHE A 62 1.06 8.13 -8.51
N VAL A 63 0.57 8.28 -7.28
CA VAL A 63 0.65 7.25 -6.24
C VAL A 63 -0.58 6.37 -6.34
N VAL A 64 -0.38 5.08 -6.61
CA VAL A 64 -1.44 4.06 -6.63
C VAL A 64 -1.40 3.27 -5.33
N GLY A 65 -2.56 2.87 -4.82
CA GLY A 65 -2.66 2.06 -3.61
C GLY A 65 -4.07 1.56 -3.34
N ALA A 66 -4.26 1.04 -2.14
CA ALA A 66 -5.54 0.57 -1.63
C ALA A 66 -5.91 1.24 -0.31
N LEU A 67 -7.20 1.18 0.01
CA LEU A 67 -7.73 1.61 1.30
C LEU A 67 -7.94 0.41 2.21
N ALA A 68 -7.16 0.32 3.29
CA ALA A 68 -7.25 -0.73 4.29
C ALA A 68 -7.99 -0.21 5.53
N THR A 69 -9.12 -0.80 5.89
CA THR A 69 -9.84 -0.48 7.12
C THR A 69 -9.44 -1.42 8.25
N VAL A 70 -8.84 -0.85 9.29
CA VAL A 70 -8.46 -1.53 10.55
C VAL A 70 -9.27 -0.95 11.72
N SER A 71 -9.14 -1.53 12.90
CA SER A 71 -9.83 -1.07 14.12
C SER A 71 -9.61 0.41 14.45
N MET A 72 -8.45 0.98 14.09
CA MET A 72 -8.09 2.37 14.36
C MET A 72 -8.58 3.38 13.31
N GLY A 73 -9.06 2.91 12.15
CA GLY A 73 -9.50 3.76 11.04
C GLY A 73 -9.17 3.16 9.67
N THR A 74 -9.40 3.96 8.63
CA THR A 74 -9.06 3.57 7.25
C THR A 74 -7.74 4.22 6.85
N TYR A 75 -6.86 3.45 6.23
CA TYR A 75 -5.55 3.90 5.80
C TYR A 75 -5.42 3.75 4.29
N PHE A 76 -4.86 4.77 3.63
CA PHE A 76 -4.30 4.60 2.30
C PHE A 76 -2.93 3.92 2.44
N VAL A 77 -2.72 2.85 1.66
CA VAL A 77 -1.45 2.11 1.59
C VAL A 77 -1.05 2.02 0.12
N SER A 78 0.05 2.68 -0.23
CA SER A 78 0.54 2.70 -1.61
C SER A 78 1.07 1.34 -2.07
N ASN A 79 1.06 1.09 -3.38
CA ASN A 79 1.60 -0.12 -3.98
C ASN A 79 3.09 -0.32 -3.67
N LYS A 80 3.88 0.76 -3.64
CA LYS A 80 5.30 0.71 -3.25
C LYS A 80 5.48 0.19 -1.82
N LEU A 81 4.66 0.67 -0.89
CA LEU A 81 4.70 0.20 0.50
C LEU A 81 4.19 -1.23 0.64
N ILE A 82 3.13 -1.58 -0.08
CA ILE A 82 2.61 -2.95 -0.16
C ILE A 82 3.73 -3.90 -0.60
N SER A 83 4.44 -3.57 -1.68
CA SER A 83 5.56 -4.35 -2.21
C SER A 83 6.68 -4.53 -1.17
N LEU A 84 7.10 -3.44 -0.51
CA LEU A 84 8.10 -3.54 0.56
C LEU A 84 7.62 -4.44 1.71
N LEU A 85 6.35 -4.30 2.13
CA LEU A 85 5.79 -5.12 3.20
C LEU A 85 5.79 -6.61 2.83
N ILE A 86 5.53 -6.95 1.56
CA ILE A 86 5.60 -8.32 1.07
C ILE A 86 7.04 -8.83 1.12
N ASP A 87 8.00 -8.04 0.62
CA ASP A 87 9.42 -8.42 0.59
C ASP A 87 9.98 -8.62 2.01
N LEU A 88 9.56 -7.77 2.96
CA LEU A 88 9.95 -7.88 4.36
C LEU A 88 9.34 -9.12 5.04
N VAL A 89 8.04 -9.36 4.83
CA VAL A 89 7.32 -10.49 5.45
C VAL A 89 7.73 -11.83 4.85
N GLY A 90 7.98 -11.88 3.54
CA GLY A 90 8.44 -13.07 2.82
C GLY A 90 7.67 -14.34 3.15
N ASP A 91 8.39 -15.37 3.62
CA ASP A 91 7.82 -16.67 3.97
C ASP A 91 7.16 -16.72 5.36
N ASP A 92 7.41 -15.73 6.23
CA ASP A 92 6.87 -15.64 7.60
C ASP A 92 5.41 -15.12 7.64
N ARG A 93 4.78 -14.96 6.47
CA ARG A 93 3.39 -14.48 6.29
C ARG A 93 2.34 -15.17 7.15
N ARG A 94 2.55 -16.44 7.52
CA ARG A 94 1.61 -17.20 8.35
C ARG A 94 1.45 -16.62 9.75
N GLU A 95 2.46 -15.91 10.25
CA GLU A 95 2.44 -15.27 11.56
C GLU A 95 1.59 -14.00 11.58
N PHE A 96 1.63 -13.22 10.50
CA PHE A 96 0.88 -11.96 10.40
C PHE A 96 -0.56 -12.17 9.92
N GLY A 97 -0.85 -13.23 9.18
CA GLY A 97 -2.18 -13.51 8.65
C GLY A 97 -2.51 -12.62 7.45
N SER A 98 -3.60 -11.86 7.54
CA SER A 98 -4.09 -11.04 6.42
C SER A 98 -3.38 -9.68 6.29
N PHE A 99 -3.51 -9.05 5.12
CA PHE A 99 -3.02 -7.69 4.87
C PHE A 99 -3.46 -6.67 5.93
N THR A 100 -4.72 -6.76 6.38
CA THR A 100 -5.27 -5.89 7.43
C THR A 100 -4.50 -6.00 8.75
N SER A 101 -4.04 -7.19 9.13
CA SER A 101 -3.24 -7.39 10.33
C SER A 101 -1.86 -6.73 10.23
N ILE A 102 -1.23 -6.78 9.05
CA ILE A 102 0.06 -6.10 8.79
C ILE A 102 -0.13 -4.59 8.88
N VAL A 103 -1.16 -4.05 8.23
CA VAL A 103 -1.50 -2.62 8.29
C VAL A 103 -1.78 -2.19 9.73
N GLN A 104 -2.47 -3.02 10.51
CA GLN A 104 -2.72 -2.75 11.91
C GLN A 104 -1.41 -2.74 12.71
N ALA A 105 -0.53 -3.71 12.53
CA ALA A 105 0.77 -3.75 13.20
C ALA A 105 1.64 -2.53 12.86
N LEU A 106 1.63 -2.11 11.59
CA LEU A 106 2.33 -0.90 11.14
C LEU A 106 1.75 0.36 11.78
N ALA A 107 0.41 0.49 11.83
CA ALA A 107 -0.26 1.62 12.46
C ALA A 107 -0.01 1.73 13.98
N HIS A 108 0.31 0.61 14.63
CA HIS A 108 0.62 0.55 16.06
C HIS A 108 2.13 0.70 16.37
N ASP A 109 2.97 0.97 15.36
CA ASP A 109 4.44 0.92 15.46
C ASP A 109 4.95 -0.40 16.09
N SER A 110 4.16 -1.48 15.94
CA SER A 110 4.44 -2.80 16.53
C SER A 110 4.86 -3.84 15.50
N PHE A 111 5.13 -3.41 14.26
CA PHE A 111 5.52 -4.28 13.16
C PHE A 111 6.95 -4.83 13.32
N HIS A 112 7.05 -6.07 13.80
CA HIS A 112 8.30 -6.78 14.04
C HIS A 112 8.30 -8.14 13.35
N ILE A 113 9.39 -8.49 12.66
CA ILE A 113 9.63 -9.81 12.08
C ILE A 113 10.78 -10.46 12.85
N GLY A 114 10.47 -11.52 13.61
CA GLY A 114 11.40 -12.08 14.59
C GLY A 114 11.91 -10.99 15.56
N PRO A 115 13.24 -10.83 15.76
CA PRO A 115 13.80 -9.79 16.61
C PRO A 115 13.86 -8.39 15.97
N THR A 116 13.51 -8.24 14.68
CA THR A 116 13.74 -7.04 13.90
C THR A 116 12.51 -6.13 13.91
N ASN A 117 12.67 -4.85 14.30
CA ASN A 117 11.63 -3.83 14.14
C ASN A 117 11.61 -3.32 12.69
N CYS A 118 10.70 -3.85 11.89
CA CYS A 118 10.54 -3.51 10.48
C CYS A 118 9.91 -2.12 10.28
N GLY A 119 9.25 -1.56 11.29
CA GLY A 119 8.80 -0.17 11.27
C GLY A 119 9.96 0.83 11.08
N ASN A 120 11.12 0.58 11.69
CA ASN A 120 12.31 1.41 11.47
C ASN A 120 12.86 1.30 10.04
N LEU A 121 12.82 0.10 9.44
CA LEU A 121 13.24 -0.10 8.05
C LEU A 121 12.34 0.66 7.09
N ILE A 122 11.02 0.56 7.27
CA ILE A 122 10.03 1.31 6.48
C ILE A 122 10.26 2.82 6.61
N ARG A 123 10.53 3.32 7.83
CA ARG A 123 10.88 4.74 8.04
C ARG A 123 12.21 5.13 7.40
N THR A 124 13.15 4.20 7.25
CA THR A 124 14.42 4.46 6.56
C THR A 124 14.21 4.57 5.04
N ASP A 125 13.43 3.65 4.47
CA ASP A 125 13.21 3.58 3.02
C ASP A 125 12.28 4.70 2.52
N PHE A 126 11.26 5.05 3.30
CA PHE A 126 10.28 6.06 2.93
C PHE A 126 10.52 7.43 3.56
N GLY A 127 11.27 7.52 4.67
CA GLY A 127 11.69 8.78 5.28
C GLY A 127 10.55 9.80 5.43
N GLU A 128 10.77 10.99 4.87
CA GLU A 128 9.81 12.11 4.89
C GLU A 128 8.58 11.89 3.98
N THR A 129 8.61 10.92 3.07
CA THR A 129 7.51 10.58 2.16
C THR A 129 6.56 9.53 2.73
N LEU A 130 6.80 9.01 3.94
CA LEU A 130 5.96 7.96 4.52
C LEU A 130 4.47 8.33 4.52
N ASP A 131 4.12 9.59 4.82
CA ASP A 131 2.72 10.07 4.78
C ASP A 131 2.09 10.01 3.38
N GLN A 132 2.89 10.02 2.31
CA GLN A 132 2.40 9.83 0.95
C GLN A 132 2.04 8.37 0.69
N HIS A 133 2.73 7.45 1.37
CA HIS A 133 2.65 6.01 1.15
C HIS A 133 1.79 5.26 2.17
N PHE A 134 1.66 5.79 3.39
CA PHE A 134 0.87 5.28 4.49
C PHE A 134 0.19 6.42 5.23
N PHE A 135 -1.12 6.56 5.05
CA PHE A 135 -1.83 7.71 5.59
C PHE A 135 -3.18 7.33 6.18
N LYS A 136 -3.49 7.86 7.37
CA LYS A 136 -4.80 7.68 8.01
C LYS A 136 -5.83 8.69 7.47
N ILE A 137 -6.95 8.20 6.96
CA ILE A 137 -8.05 8.99 6.41
C ILE A 137 -9.02 9.42 7.52
#